data_AF-A0A7C4S7G6-F1
#
_entry.id   AF-A0A7C4S7G6-F1
#
_cell.length_a   1.000
_cell.length_b   1.000
_cell.length_c   1.000
_cell.angle_alpha   90.00
_cell.angle_beta   90.00
_cell.angle_gamma   90.00
#
_symmetry.space_group_name_H-M   'P 1'
#
loop_
_entity.id
_entity.type
_entity.pdbx_description
1 polymer ?
#
loop_
_entity_poly.entity_id
_entity_poly.type
_entity_poly.pdbx_seq_one_letter_code
_entity_poly.pdbx_strand_id
1 'polypeptide(L)'
;LVWKALAPHVPDKLTAGHFLSILATILGGVDDRTGEPFAIVEPQAGGWGAGYDMDGESGLVACGDGETYIASNEVYEKHMPILVERYCLNVESGTGHGKFRGGFGVIKDYRVLCSEASFTVSIGRNKFPPWGVAGGMNGTPNYCVIYKQGEEPKVVRKVAAVKLEKGDMVSLRSGGGGGWGDPLERDPELVRMDVKNEYITIDIARNIYGVVLDPVTLEIKWDETKKLREELKKKKKS
;
A
#
# COMPACT_ATOMS: atom_id res chain seq x y z
N LEU A 1 3.20 -3.32 18.67
CA LEU A 1 2.86 -2.63 19.94
C LEU A 1 4.13 -2.22 20.68
N VAL A 2 5.12 -3.10 20.83
CA VAL A 2 6.46 -2.73 21.35
C VAL A 2 7.07 -1.54 20.59
N TRP A 3 7.12 -1.61 19.26
CA TRP A 3 7.59 -0.50 18.41
C TRP A 3 6.87 0.82 18.69
N LYS A 4 5.53 0.80 18.74
CA LYS A 4 4.71 1.99 19.03
C LYS A 4 4.97 2.56 20.43
N ALA A 5 5.21 1.70 21.41
CA ALA A 5 5.49 2.10 22.79
C ALA A 5 6.90 2.71 22.94
N LEU A 6 7.87 2.23 22.16
CA LEU A 6 9.25 2.73 22.19
C LEU A 6 9.46 3.98 21.34
N ALA A 7 8.67 4.18 20.27
CA ALA A 7 8.83 5.28 19.33
C ALA A 7 8.91 6.68 19.99
N PRO A 8 8.14 7.01 21.05
CA PRO A 8 8.30 8.29 21.75
C PRO A 8 9.64 8.47 22.49
N HIS A 9 10.33 7.38 22.82
CA HIS A 9 11.56 7.39 23.61
C HIS A 9 12.84 7.35 22.76
N VAL A 10 12.74 6.86 21.53
CA VAL A 10 13.85 6.82 20.54
C VAL A 10 13.33 7.24 19.15
N PRO A 11 12.80 8.46 19.01
CA PRO A 11 12.11 8.90 17.81
C PRO A 11 13.01 8.96 16.57
N ASP A 12 14.31 9.09 16.78
CA ASP A 12 15.36 9.08 15.75
C ASP A 12 15.67 7.69 15.19
N LYS A 13 15.18 6.62 15.84
CA LYS A 13 15.51 5.22 15.47
C LYS A 13 14.32 4.39 15.01
N LEU A 14 13.10 4.81 15.36
CA LEU A 14 11.89 4.03 15.11
C LEU A 14 10.93 4.82 14.22
N THR A 15 10.46 4.19 13.15
CA THR A 15 9.50 4.77 12.21
C THR A 15 8.06 4.76 12.77
N ALA A 16 7.15 5.39 12.04
CA ALA A 16 5.73 5.13 12.13
C ALA A 16 5.38 3.66 11.80
N GLY A 17 4.12 3.27 11.99
CA GLY A 17 3.68 1.92 11.70
C GLY A 17 3.85 1.58 10.22
N HIS A 18 4.36 0.39 9.91
CA HIS A 18 4.35 -0.21 8.56
C HIS A 18 3.16 -1.17 8.42
N PHE A 19 2.90 -1.65 7.21
CA PHE A 19 1.79 -2.55 6.88
C PHE A 19 1.73 -3.86 7.70
N LEU A 20 2.84 -4.25 8.36
CA LEU A 20 2.92 -5.22 9.48
C LEU A 20 2.21 -6.57 9.23
N SER A 21 2.22 -7.03 7.99
CA SER A 21 1.60 -8.27 7.53
C SER A 21 2.48 -8.83 6.42
N ILE A 22 2.55 -10.14 6.25
CA ILE A 22 3.18 -10.74 5.06
C ILE A 22 2.17 -10.96 3.92
N LEU A 23 0.87 -10.77 4.20
CA LEU A 23 -0.24 -11.12 3.30
C LEU A 23 -0.02 -12.51 2.69
N ALA A 24 0.16 -13.50 3.56
CA ALA A 24 0.55 -14.86 3.15
C ALA A 24 -0.44 -15.34 2.09
N THR A 25 0.06 -15.53 0.88
CA THR A 25 -0.74 -15.86 -0.29
C THR A 25 -0.31 -17.21 -0.81
N ILE A 26 -1.29 -18.11 -0.93
CA ILE A 26 -1.12 -19.43 -1.51
C ILE A 26 -2.15 -19.58 -2.61
N LEU A 27 -1.69 -19.72 -3.84
CA LEU A 27 -2.51 -20.05 -5.00
C LEU A 27 -1.92 -21.30 -5.66
N GLY A 28 -2.67 -22.39 -5.72
CA GLY A 28 -2.17 -23.63 -6.31
C GLY A 28 -3.25 -24.44 -6.98
N GLY A 29 -2.84 -25.37 -7.82
CA GLY A 29 -3.74 -26.19 -8.61
C GLY A 29 -2.96 -27.15 -9.50
N VAL A 30 -3.59 -27.57 -10.60
CA VAL A 30 -2.96 -28.38 -11.64
C VAL A 30 -2.94 -27.58 -12.93
N ASP A 31 -1.80 -27.56 -13.63
CA ASP A 31 -1.69 -26.91 -14.93
C ASP A 31 -2.27 -27.80 -16.03
N ASP A 32 -3.38 -27.38 -16.63
CA ASP A 32 -4.06 -28.12 -17.71
C ASP A 32 -3.12 -28.41 -18.91
N ARG A 33 -2.05 -27.64 -19.10
CA ARG A 33 -1.11 -27.79 -20.22
C ARG A 33 -0.15 -28.95 -20.03
N THR A 34 0.22 -29.25 -18.78
CA THR A 34 1.29 -30.20 -18.44
C THR A 34 0.79 -31.37 -17.60
N GLY A 35 -0.33 -31.21 -16.89
CA GLY A 35 -0.83 -32.16 -15.91
C GLY A 35 -0.11 -32.10 -14.55
N GLU A 36 0.86 -31.20 -14.38
CA GLU A 36 1.67 -31.09 -13.17
C GLU A 36 1.05 -30.14 -12.13
N PRO A 37 1.24 -30.41 -10.82
CA PRO A 37 0.82 -29.48 -9.78
C PRO A 37 1.68 -28.22 -9.77
N PHE A 38 1.08 -27.09 -9.40
CA PHE A 38 1.79 -25.83 -9.16
C PHE A 38 1.34 -25.17 -7.87
N ALA A 39 2.20 -24.34 -7.30
CA ALA A 39 1.88 -23.47 -6.18
C ALA A 39 2.68 -22.17 -6.24
N ILE A 40 1.98 -21.06 -6.07
CA ILE A 40 2.53 -19.77 -5.69
C ILE A 40 2.42 -19.69 -4.18
N VAL A 41 3.56 -19.53 -3.50
CA VAL A 41 3.63 -19.23 -2.08
C VAL A 41 4.53 -18.01 -1.94
N GLU A 42 3.93 -16.84 -1.77
CA GLU A 42 4.70 -15.61 -1.67
C GLU A 42 4.19 -14.66 -0.58
N PRO A 43 5.11 -13.98 0.11
CA PRO A 43 4.79 -12.78 0.85
C PRO A 43 4.50 -11.63 -0.13
N GLN A 44 3.70 -10.67 0.29
CA GLN A 44 3.52 -9.41 -0.45
C GLN A 44 4.33 -8.29 0.18
N ALA A 45 4.89 -7.46 -0.68
CA ALA A 45 5.48 -6.21 -0.27
C ALA A 45 4.42 -5.18 0.15
N GLY A 46 4.79 -4.15 0.90
CA GLY A 46 3.85 -3.15 1.35
C GLY A 46 4.48 -1.83 1.77
N GLY A 47 3.64 -0.93 2.27
CA GLY A 47 4.06 0.41 2.65
C GLY A 47 4.69 0.44 4.03
N TRP A 48 5.88 1.04 4.11
CA TRP A 48 6.58 1.27 5.36
C TRP A 48 6.21 2.60 6.01
N GLY A 49 6.29 2.66 7.34
CA GLY A 49 6.02 3.90 8.05
C GLY A 49 7.14 4.91 7.83
N ALA A 50 6.80 6.20 7.81
CA ALA A 50 7.77 7.28 7.72
C ALA A 50 8.70 7.33 8.93
N GLY A 51 9.94 7.77 8.71
CA GLY A 51 10.90 8.11 9.75
C GLY A 51 10.78 9.56 10.21
N TYR A 52 11.62 9.95 11.17
CA TYR A 52 11.65 11.32 11.68
C TYR A 52 12.24 12.34 10.68
N ASP A 53 12.96 11.86 9.67
CA ASP A 53 13.69 12.61 8.66
C ASP A 53 13.48 12.12 7.22
N MET A 54 12.66 11.09 7.01
CA MET A 54 12.48 10.45 5.70
C MET A 54 11.08 9.88 5.50
N ASP A 55 10.63 9.87 4.24
CA ASP A 55 9.42 9.15 3.84
C ASP A 55 9.59 7.64 4.03
N GLY A 56 8.48 6.94 4.21
CA GLY A 56 8.46 5.49 4.30
C GLY A 56 8.66 4.84 2.93
N GLU A 57 9.38 3.72 2.91
CA GLU A 57 9.63 2.98 1.68
C GLU A 57 8.35 2.32 1.12
N SER A 58 8.18 2.38 -0.20
CA SER A 58 7.00 1.85 -0.87
C SER A 58 7.27 0.47 -1.45
N GLY A 59 6.32 -0.45 -1.33
CA GLY A 59 6.46 -1.79 -1.92
C GLY A 59 7.68 -2.57 -1.43
N LEU A 60 8.02 -2.46 -0.15
CA LEU A 60 9.13 -3.20 0.47
C LEU A 60 8.61 -4.34 1.35
N VAL A 61 9.19 -5.53 1.20
CA VAL A 61 8.86 -6.72 2.00
C VAL A 61 9.22 -6.51 3.47
N ALA A 62 8.42 -7.05 4.39
CA ALA A 62 8.65 -6.87 5.82
C ALA A 62 9.99 -7.48 6.26
N CYS A 63 10.78 -6.75 7.05
CA CYS A 63 12.14 -7.19 7.45
C CYS A 63 12.17 -8.50 8.26
N GLY A 64 11.06 -8.87 8.90
CA GLY A 64 10.94 -10.12 9.67
C GLY A 64 10.79 -11.37 8.80
N ASP A 65 10.76 -11.24 7.48
CA ASP A 65 10.53 -12.32 6.53
C ASP A 65 11.82 -12.88 5.90
N GLY A 66 13.00 -12.46 6.37
CA GLY A 66 14.28 -13.11 6.00
C GLY A 66 14.86 -12.73 4.63
N GLU A 67 14.77 -11.45 4.26
CA GLU A 67 15.30 -10.92 2.98
C GLU A 67 14.67 -11.57 1.73
N THR A 68 13.36 -11.87 1.79
CA THR A 68 12.62 -12.41 0.64
C THR A 68 12.54 -11.40 -0.51
N TYR A 69 13.03 -11.81 -1.68
CA TYR A 69 12.89 -11.05 -2.92
C TYR A 69 11.51 -11.23 -3.55
N ILE A 70 11.05 -10.19 -4.23
CA ILE A 70 9.85 -10.27 -5.06
C ILE A 70 10.22 -10.98 -6.36
N ALA A 71 9.61 -12.14 -6.61
CA ALA A 71 9.86 -12.91 -7.82
C ALA A 71 9.31 -12.19 -9.08
N SER A 72 9.99 -12.42 -10.21
CA SER A 72 9.59 -11.84 -11.50
C SER A 72 8.23 -12.39 -11.95
N ASN A 73 7.35 -11.49 -12.40
CA ASN A 73 6.05 -11.87 -12.96
C ASN A 73 6.21 -12.77 -14.19
N GLU A 74 7.21 -12.52 -15.04
CA GLU A 74 7.47 -13.34 -16.23
C GLU A 74 7.81 -14.79 -15.87
N VAL A 75 8.49 -15.00 -14.73
CA VAL A 75 8.81 -16.35 -14.24
C VAL A 75 7.52 -17.04 -13.81
N TYR A 76 6.63 -16.35 -13.10
CA TYR A 76 5.34 -16.93 -12.73
C TYR A 76 4.50 -17.27 -13.96
N GLU A 77 4.32 -16.34 -14.89
CA GLU A 77 3.48 -16.54 -16.07
C GLU A 77 4.02 -17.60 -17.04
N LYS A 78 5.35 -17.76 -17.09
CA LYS A 78 5.97 -18.81 -17.90
C LYS A 78 5.70 -20.20 -17.32
N HIS A 79 5.83 -20.35 -16.00
CA HIS A 79 5.86 -21.65 -15.35
C HIS A 79 4.53 -22.09 -14.73
N MET A 80 3.59 -21.17 -14.53
CA MET A 80 2.34 -21.43 -13.83
C MET A 80 1.15 -20.91 -14.66
N PRO A 81 -0.03 -21.56 -14.59
CA PRO A 81 -1.20 -21.18 -15.37
C PRO A 81 -1.93 -19.99 -14.75
N ILE A 82 -1.23 -18.87 -14.63
CA ILE A 82 -1.71 -17.60 -14.08
C ILE A 82 -1.24 -16.45 -14.98
N LEU A 83 -1.95 -15.33 -14.92
CA LEU A 83 -1.54 -14.06 -15.52
C LEU A 83 -1.47 -12.98 -14.45
N VAL A 84 -0.38 -12.21 -14.42
CA VAL A 84 -0.27 -11.04 -13.54
C VAL A 84 -0.82 -9.83 -14.29
N GLU A 85 -2.11 -9.55 -14.13
CA GLU A 85 -2.78 -8.48 -14.88
C GLU A 85 -2.38 -7.08 -14.44
N ARG A 86 -2.04 -6.94 -13.16
CA ARG A 86 -1.61 -5.67 -12.60
C ARG A 86 -0.59 -5.91 -11.51
N TYR A 87 0.48 -5.14 -11.56
CA TYR A 87 1.40 -4.99 -10.46
C TYR A 87 1.85 -3.53 -10.34
N CYS A 88 1.34 -2.81 -9.34
CA CYS A 88 1.61 -1.37 -9.17
C CYS A 88 1.52 -0.94 -7.70
N LEU A 89 1.89 0.30 -7.40
CA LEU A 89 1.67 0.89 -6.08
C LEU A 89 0.17 1.07 -5.81
N ASN A 90 -0.25 0.81 -4.57
CA ASN A 90 -1.63 0.97 -4.10
C ASN A 90 -1.95 2.44 -3.76
N VAL A 91 -1.88 3.31 -4.77
CA VAL A 91 -2.21 4.73 -4.65
C VAL A 91 -3.70 4.95 -4.36
N GLU A 92 -4.58 4.05 -4.83
CA GLU A 92 -6.03 4.13 -4.60
C GLU A 92 -6.39 4.01 -3.11
N SER A 93 -5.70 3.14 -2.36
CA SER A 93 -5.89 3.06 -0.91
C SER A 93 -5.18 4.21 -0.21
N GLY A 94 -4.08 4.69 -0.76
CA GLY A 94 -3.28 5.78 -0.22
C GLY A 94 -2.34 5.33 0.90
N THR A 95 -1.86 6.32 1.65
CA THR A 95 -0.85 6.16 2.71
C THR A 95 -1.09 7.14 3.86
N GLY A 96 -0.34 7.00 4.95
CA GLY A 96 -0.35 7.95 6.05
C GLY A 96 0.41 9.21 5.67
N HIS A 97 -0.29 10.34 5.63
CA HIS A 97 0.30 11.64 5.33
C HIS A 97 0.97 12.26 6.57
N GLY A 98 2.08 12.96 6.38
CA GLY A 98 2.80 13.69 7.42
C GLY A 98 3.77 14.67 6.79
N LYS A 99 4.58 15.35 7.62
CA LYS A 99 5.80 16.02 7.14
C LYS A 99 6.61 15.06 6.26
N PHE A 100 6.72 13.82 6.73
CA PHE A 100 7.12 12.66 5.94
C PHE A 100 5.95 11.71 5.77
N ARG A 101 5.67 11.27 4.53
CA ARG A 101 4.57 10.34 4.24
C ARG A 101 5.02 8.90 4.44
N GLY A 102 4.10 8.02 4.81
CA GLY A 102 4.33 6.59 4.72
C GLY A 102 4.53 6.16 3.27
N GLY A 103 5.17 5.01 3.08
CA GLY A 103 5.27 4.36 1.78
C GLY A 103 3.94 3.76 1.35
N PHE A 104 3.74 3.63 0.04
CA PHE A 104 2.56 3.01 -0.52
C PHE A 104 2.67 1.48 -0.46
N GLY A 105 1.54 0.82 -0.28
CA GLY A 105 1.43 -0.60 -0.52
C GLY A 105 1.49 -0.93 -2.01
N VAL A 106 1.19 -2.17 -2.35
CA VAL A 106 1.13 -2.67 -3.73
C VAL A 106 -0.20 -3.33 -4.00
N ILE A 107 -0.52 -3.37 -5.27
CA ILE A 107 -1.62 -4.12 -5.83
C ILE A 107 -1.04 -5.18 -6.73
N LYS A 108 -1.39 -6.45 -6.50
CA LYS A 108 -1.00 -7.56 -7.38
C LYS A 108 -2.22 -8.40 -7.72
N ASP A 109 -2.56 -8.44 -9.01
CA ASP A 109 -3.73 -9.12 -9.53
C ASP A 109 -3.30 -10.40 -10.25
N TYR A 110 -3.78 -11.55 -9.76
CA TYR A 110 -3.57 -12.85 -10.36
C TYR A 110 -4.86 -13.36 -11.00
N ARG A 111 -4.87 -13.47 -12.33
CA ARG A 111 -5.94 -14.16 -13.05
C ARG A 111 -5.58 -15.64 -13.21
N VAL A 112 -6.52 -16.52 -12.89
CA VAL A 112 -6.38 -17.97 -13.04
C VAL A 112 -6.60 -18.36 -14.51
N LEU A 113 -5.69 -19.15 -15.10
CA LEU A 113 -5.81 -19.61 -16.48
C LEU A 113 -6.10 -21.12 -16.61
N CYS A 114 -5.86 -21.90 -15.56
CA CYS A 114 -6.25 -23.31 -15.47
C CYS A 114 -7.73 -23.48 -15.12
N SER A 115 -8.23 -24.69 -15.36
CA SER A 115 -9.62 -25.10 -15.13
C SER A 115 -10.05 -24.94 -13.67
N GLU A 116 -9.18 -25.32 -12.74
CA GLU A 116 -9.42 -25.23 -11.30
C GLU A 116 -8.15 -24.85 -10.54
N ALA A 117 -8.29 -23.94 -9.58
CA ALA A 117 -7.26 -23.59 -8.60
C ALA A 117 -7.86 -23.41 -7.20
N SER A 118 -7.03 -23.49 -6.17
CA SER A 118 -7.36 -23.24 -4.78
C SER A 118 -6.57 -22.04 -4.26
N PHE A 119 -7.28 -21.12 -3.63
CA PHE A 119 -6.72 -19.90 -3.07
C PHE A 119 -6.89 -19.83 -1.56
N THR A 120 -5.79 -19.57 -0.88
CA THR A 120 -5.74 -19.31 0.56
C THR A 120 -5.00 -18.01 0.78
N VAL A 121 -5.56 -17.12 1.60
CA VAL A 121 -4.88 -15.90 1.99
C VAL A 121 -5.08 -15.62 3.47
N SER A 122 -4.03 -15.17 4.14
CA SER A 122 -4.08 -14.71 5.53
C SER A 122 -3.50 -13.32 5.66
N ILE A 123 -4.38 -12.34 5.83
CA ILE A 123 -4.03 -10.92 5.91
C ILE A 123 -4.23 -10.39 7.33
N GLY A 124 -3.14 -9.87 7.90
CA GLY A 124 -3.16 -9.12 9.15
C GLY A 124 -3.43 -7.63 8.94
N ARG A 125 -3.57 -6.88 10.04
CA ARG A 125 -3.64 -5.39 10.04
C ARG A 125 -4.78 -4.83 9.17
N ASN A 126 -5.94 -5.44 9.30
CA ASN A 126 -7.14 -5.12 8.52
C ASN A 126 -8.19 -4.33 9.32
N LYS A 127 -8.16 -4.39 10.66
CA LYS A 127 -9.03 -3.64 11.59
C LYS A 127 -8.32 -2.41 12.17
N PHE A 128 -7.01 -2.52 12.38
CA PHE A 128 -6.18 -1.47 12.94
C PHE A 128 -5.10 -1.12 11.91
N PRO A 129 -5.22 0.02 11.21
CA PRO A 129 -4.25 0.43 10.20
C PRO A 129 -2.89 0.78 10.85
N PRO A 130 -1.83 0.87 10.04
CA PRO A 130 -0.53 1.36 10.51
C PRO A 130 -0.67 2.75 11.14
N TRP A 131 -0.09 2.95 12.32
CA TRP A 131 -0.27 4.20 13.06
C TRP A 131 0.67 5.30 12.56
N GLY A 132 0.19 6.54 12.55
CA GLY A 132 1.05 7.72 12.38
C GLY A 132 1.75 8.14 13.69
N VAL A 133 2.73 9.04 13.58
CA VAL A 133 3.55 9.54 14.69
C VAL A 133 3.65 11.07 14.65
N ALA A 134 3.71 11.71 15.82
CA ALA A 134 3.95 13.16 15.96
C ALA A 134 3.02 14.06 15.12
N GLY A 135 1.74 13.69 14.99
CA GLY A 135 0.76 14.43 14.18
C GLY A 135 0.58 13.91 12.76
N GLY A 136 1.35 12.89 12.36
CA GLY A 136 1.14 12.16 11.12
C GLY A 136 -0.12 11.30 11.15
N MET A 137 -0.71 11.10 9.98
CA MET A 137 -1.93 10.32 9.78
C MET A 137 -1.63 8.82 9.74
N ASN A 138 -2.64 8.03 10.07
CA ASN A 138 -2.56 6.57 9.94
C ASN A 138 -2.47 6.16 8.47
N GLY A 139 -1.78 5.05 8.21
CA GLY A 139 -1.77 4.38 6.92
C GLY A 139 -3.08 3.67 6.62
N THR A 140 -3.04 2.74 5.67
CA THR A 140 -4.24 2.07 5.14
C THR A 140 -4.23 0.57 5.44
N PRO A 141 -5.41 -0.07 5.54
CA PRO A 141 -5.49 -1.49 5.88
C PRO A 141 -5.10 -2.39 4.71
N ASN A 142 -4.61 -3.58 5.02
CA ASN A 142 -4.42 -4.64 4.03
C ASN A 142 -5.74 -5.39 3.77
N TYR A 143 -6.00 -5.81 2.54
CA TYR A 143 -7.12 -6.66 2.16
C TYR A 143 -6.85 -7.43 0.86
N CYS A 144 -7.74 -8.35 0.52
CA CYS A 144 -7.76 -9.01 -0.78
C CYS A 144 -9.16 -8.85 -1.37
N VAL A 145 -9.26 -8.79 -2.69
CA VAL A 145 -10.54 -8.84 -3.40
C VAL A 145 -10.55 -10.08 -4.28
N ILE A 146 -11.61 -10.88 -4.18
CA ILE A 146 -11.83 -12.04 -5.06
C ILE A 146 -12.91 -11.65 -6.07
N TYR A 147 -12.57 -11.77 -7.35
CA TYR A 147 -13.45 -11.57 -8.48
C TYR A 147 -13.79 -12.93 -9.08
N LYS A 148 -15.05 -13.34 -8.96
CA LYS A 148 -15.59 -14.54 -9.59
C LYS A 148 -16.50 -14.17 -10.74
N GLN A 149 -16.46 -14.93 -11.82
CA GLN A 149 -17.34 -14.67 -12.97
C GLN A 149 -18.82 -14.77 -12.57
N GLY A 150 -19.60 -13.73 -12.90
CA GLY A 150 -21.04 -13.69 -12.58
C GLY A 150 -21.37 -13.39 -11.12
N GLU A 151 -20.37 -13.09 -10.27
CA GLU A 151 -20.57 -12.68 -8.88
C GLU A 151 -20.02 -11.27 -8.62
N GLU A 152 -20.59 -10.60 -7.62
CA GLU A 152 -20.04 -9.34 -7.11
C GLU A 152 -18.65 -9.55 -6.45
N PRO A 153 -17.70 -8.61 -6.61
CA PRO A 153 -16.39 -8.71 -5.98
C PRO A 153 -16.47 -8.83 -4.46
N LYS A 154 -15.75 -9.79 -3.89
CA LYS A 154 -15.74 -10.06 -2.45
C LYS A 154 -14.46 -9.57 -1.80
N VAL A 155 -14.56 -8.59 -0.91
CA VAL A 155 -13.45 -8.16 -0.05
C VAL A 155 -13.26 -9.16 1.08
N VAL A 156 -12.09 -9.80 1.11
CA VAL A 156 -11.72 -10.80 2.10
C VAL A 156 -10.44 -10.42 2.83
N ARG A 157 -10.22 -11.08 3.96
CA ARG A 157 -9.06 -10.87 4.83
C ARG A 157 -8.38 -12.18 5.18
N LYS A 158 -9.19 -13.19 5.47
CA LYS A 158 -8.74 -14.56 5.71
C LYS A 158 -9.71 -15.50 5.06
N VAL A 159 -9.23 -16.31 4.15
CA VAL A 159 -9.99 -17.40 3.55
C VAL A 159 -9.04 -18.58 3.36
N ALA A 160 -9.58 -19.79 3.42
CA ALA A 160 -8.83 -21.01 3.22
C ALA A 160 -9.50 -21.83 2.11
N ALA A 161 -8.68 -22.35 1.21
CA ALA A 161 -9.07 -23.26 0.14
C ALA A 161 -10.28 -22.79 -0.69
N VAL A 162 -10.36 -21.50 -1.01
CA VAL A 162 -11.39 -20.99 -1.92
C VAL A 162 -11.12 -21.53 -3.30
N LYS A 163 -12.07 -22.31 -3.85
CA LYS A 163 -12.01 -22.73 -5.25
C LYS A 163 -12.15 -21.53 -6.18
N LEU A 164 -11.26 -21.45 -7.16
CA LEU A 164 -11.26 -20.52 -8.27
C LEU A 164 -11.33 -21.30 -9.58
N GLU A 165 -12.00 -20.73 -10.57
CA GLU A 165 -12.12 -21.31 -11.91
C GLU A 165 -11.39 -20.43 -12.93
N LYS A 166 -11.25 -20.96 -14.15
CA LYS A 166 -10.59 -20.25 -15.24
C LYS A 166 -11.20 -18.86 -15.45
N GLY A 167 -10.35 -17.85 -15.39
CA GLY A 167 -10.70 -16.44 -15.58
C GLY A 167 -11.14 -15.72 -14.31
N ASP A 168 -11.33 -16.41 -13.18
CA ASP A 168 -11.43 -15.75 -11.88
C ASP A 168 -10.11 -15.02 -11.55
N MET A 169 -10.19 -14.02 -10.68
CA MET A 169 -9.05 -13.19 -10.32
C MET A 169 -9.01 -12.94 -8.81
N VAL A 170 -7.81 -12.99 -8.23
CA VAL A 170 -7.54 -12.53 -6.87
C VAL A 170 -6.65 -11.30 -6.91
N SER A 171 -7.03 -10.28 -6.16
CA SER A 171 -6.37 -8.98 -6.13
C SER A 171 -5.86 -8.72 -4.72
N LEU A 172 -4.56 -8.85 -4.53
CA LEU A 172 -3.88 -8.62 -3.26
C LEU A 172 -3.60 -7.13 -3.11
N ARG A 173 -4.04 -6.55 -1.98
CA ARG A 173 -3.92 -5.12 -1.69
C ARG A 173 -3.20 -4.93 -0.38
N SER A 174 -1.91 -4.67 -0.43
CA SER A 174 -1.20 -4.23 0.76
C SER A 174 -1.44 -2.74 1.00
N GLY A 175 -1.48 -2.37 2.27
CA GLY A 175 -1.72 -1.01 2.73
C GLY A 175 -0.45 -0.18 2.77
N GLY A 176 -0.65 1.14 2.83
CA GLY A 176 0.39 2.14 3.05
C GLY A 176 0.77 2.26 4.53
N GLY A 177 2.01 2.68 4.79
CA GLY A 177 2.50 2.94 6.15
C GLY A 177 1.95 4.24 6.75
N GLY A 178 2.15 4.44 8.05
CA GLY A 178 1.80 5.67 8.75
C GLY A 178 2.74 6.82 8.42
N GLY A 179 2.22 8.05 8.50
CA GLY A 179 2.99 9.28 8.31
C GLY A 179 3.67 9.76 9.59
N TRP A 180 4.62 10.68 9.43
CA TRP A 180 5.35 11.32 10.52
C TRP A 180 5.25 12.83 10.47
N GLY A 181 4.95 13.47 11.59
CA GLY A 181 4.87 14.93 11.69
C GLY A 181 3.59 15.51 11.07
N ASP A 182 3.35 16.80 11.27
CA ASP A 182 2.19 17.49 10.70
C ASP A 182 2.31 17.58 9.16
N PRO A 183 1.33 17.11 8.37
CA PRO A 183 1.34 17.29 6.92
C PRO A 183 1.56 18.73 6.44
N LEU A 184 1.13 19.74 7.21
CA LEU A 184 1.32 21.15 6.85
C LEU A 184 2.79 21.61 6.95
N GLU A 185 3.67 20.77 7.50
CA GLU A 185 5.12 21.01 7.57
C GLU A 185 5.91 20.31 6.45
N ARG A 186 5.25 19.49 5.61
CA ARG A 186 5.92 18.87 4.45
C ARG A 186 6.43 19.95 3.50
N ASP A 187 7.61 19.72 2.91
CA ASP A 187 8.13 20.59 1.86
C ASP A 187 7.15 20.63 0.67
N PRO A 188 6.66 21.82 0.26
CA PRO A 188 5.81 21.96 -0.91
C PRO A 188 6.38 21.32 -2.19
N GLU A 189 7.69 21.29 -2.34
CA GLU A 189 8.34 20.67 -3.52
C GLU A 189 8.22 19.14 -3.50
N LEU A 190 8.30 18.51 -2.33
CA LEU A 190 8.03 17.07 -2.19
C LEU A 190 6.57 16.74 -2.50
N VAL A 191 5.64 17.60 -2.07
CA VAL A 191 4.21 17.45 -2.41
C VAL A 191 3.97 17.59 -3.91
N ARG A 192 4.62 18.57 -4.55
CA ARG A 192 4.58 18.75 -6.00
C ARG A 192 5.10 17.51 -6.73
N MET A 193 6.20 16.92 -6.24
CA MET A 193 6.76 15.69 -6.79
C MET A 193 5.82 14.49 -6.61
N ASP A 194 5.18 14.35 -5.44
CA ASP A 194 4.18 13.30 -5.20
C ASP A 194 2.99 13.42 -6.17
N VAL A 195 2.53 14.65 -6.49
CA VAL A 195 1.49 14.88 -7.49
C VAL A 195 1.98 14.56 -8.90
N LYS A 196 3.19 15.03 -9.26
CA LYS A 196 3.79 14.80 -10.57
C LYS A 196 3.99 13.32 -10.87
N ASN A 197 4.31 12.52 -9.84
CA ASN A 197 4.47 11.07 -9.95
C ASN A 197 3.15 10.29 -9.74
N GLU A 198 2.01 10.99 -9.68
CA GLU A 198 0.67 10.41 -9.55
C GLU A 198 0.46 9.59 -8.27
N TYR A 199 1.28 9.84 -7.24
CA TYR A 199 1.13 9.21 -5.92
C TYR A 199 -0.02 9.81 -5.12
N ILE A 200 -0.29 11.10 -5.33
CA ILE A 200 -1.40 11.83 -4.73
C ILE A 200 -2.04 12.75 -5.77
N THR A 201 -3.27 13.18 -5.52
CA THR A 201 -3.97 14.14 -6.37
C THR A 201 -3.68 15.59 -5.95
N ILE A 202 -3.99 16.55 -6.83
CA ILE A 202 -3.96 17.99 -6.50
C ILE A 202 -4.89 18.30 -5.33
N ASP A 203 -6.03 17.61 -5.23
CA ASP A 203 -6.95 17.78 -4.11
C ASP A 203 -6.33 17.33 -2.79
N ILE A 204 -5.57 16.24 -2.78
CA ILE A 204 -4.81 15.81 -1.60
C ILE A 204 -3.71 16.84 -1.26
N ALA A 205 -2.98 17.33 -2.27
CA ALA A 205 -1.96 18.38 -2.08
C ALA A 205 -2.56 19.62 -1.39
N ARG A 206 -3.73 20.07 -1.84
CA ARG A 206 -4.42 21.23 -1.28
C ARG A 206 -5.00 20.94 0.11
N ASN A 207 -5.77 19.88 0.25
CA ASN A 207 -6.61 19.65 1.44
C ASN A 207 -5.82 19.09 2.63
N ILE A 208 -4.79 18.27 2.37
CA ILE A 208 -4.00 17.63 3.43
C ILE A 208 -2.71 18.42 3.68
N TYR A 209 -1.97 18.76 2.64
CA TYR A 209 -0.66 19.41 2.78
C TYR A 209 -0.71 20.94 2.73
N GLY A 210 -1.87 21.51 2.40
CA GLY A 210 -2.05 22.96 2.25
C GLY A 210 -1.26 23.54 1.07
N VAL A 211 -0.86 22.72 0.09
CA VAL A 211 -0.07 23.13 -1.06
C VAL A 211 -0.98 23.36 -2.25
N VAL A 212 -0.89 24.55 -2.84
CA VAL A 212 -1.67 24.92 -4.01
C VAL A 212 -0.79 24.83 -5.23
N LEU A 213 -1.20 23.99 -6.19
CA LEU A 213 -0.51 23.81 -7.46
C LEU A 213 -1.35 24.39 -8.59
N ASP A 214 -0.70 24.86 -9.64
CA ASP A 214 -1.37 25.10 -10.92
C ASP A 214 -1.81 23.75 -11.53
N PRO A 215 -3.08 23.60 -11.95
CA PRO A 215 -3.60 22.32 -12.42
C PRO A 215 -3.02 21.86 -13.76
N VAL A 216 -2.38 22.75 -14.52
CA VAL A 216 -1.80 22.44 -15.83
C VAL A 216 -0.28 22.30 -15.72
N THR A 217 0.39 23.27 -15.10
CA THR A 217 1.87 23.27 -15.04
C THR A 217 2.43 22.53 -13.83
N LEU A 218 1.59 22.25 -12.83
CA LEU A 218 1.98 21.76 -11.50
C LEU A 218 2.98 22.67 -10.77
N GLU A 219 3.08 23.94 -11.16
CA GLU A 219 3.90 24.92 -10.44
C GLU A 219 3.28 25.25 -9.08
N ILE A 220 4.12 25.42 -8.06
CA ILE A 220 3.67 25.78 -6.71
C ILE A 220 3.26 27.25 -6.70
N LYS A 221 2.01 27.51 -6.31
CA LYS A 221 1.52 28.86 -6.01
C LYS A 221 1.92 29.22 -4.58
N TRP A 222 3.13 29.78 -4.42
CA TRP A 222 3.75 30.01 -3.11
C TRP A 222 2.91 30.89 -2.17
N ASP A 223 2.37 32.01 -2.67
CA ASP A 223 1.56 32.92 -1.86
C ASP A 223 0.23 32.27 -1.42
N GLU A 224 -0.42 31.53 -2.32
CA GLU A 224 -1.66 30.81 -2.01
C GLU A 224 -1.40 29.66 -1.03
N THR A 225 -0.30 28.92 -1.20
CA THR A 225 0.15 27.86 -0.29
C THR A 225 0.40 28.41 1.12
N LYS A 226 1.08 29.55 1.23
CA LYS A 226 1.34 30.20 2.53
C LYS A 226 0.04 30.59 3.23
N LYS A 227 -0.86 31.29 2.52
CA LYS A 227 -2.17 31.70 3.06
C LYS A 227 -3.00 30.49 3.49
N LEU A 228 -3.10 29.46 2.64
CA LEU A 228 -3.88 28.26 2.94
C LEU A 228 -3.34 27.52 4.16
N ARG A 229 -2.01 27.38 4.30
CA ARG A 229 -1.40 26.77 5.49
C ARG A 229 -1.67 27.58 6.76
N GLU A 230 -1.63 28.91 6.71
CA GLU A 230 -1.99 29.75 7.85
C GLU A 230 -3.46 29.58 8.27
N GLU A 231 -4.38 29.50 7.31
CA GLU A 231 -5.80 29.24 7.55
C GLU A 231 -6.04 27.85 8.17
N LEU A 232 -5.43 26.80 7.60
CA LEU A 232 -5.55 25.43 8.09
C LEU A 232 -4.96 25.29 9.51
N LYS A 233 -3.82 25.93 9.79
CA LYS A 233 -3.22 25.98 11.14
C LYS A 233 -4.12 26.68 12.16
N LYS A 234 -4.82 27.76 11.77
CA LYS A 234 -5.79 28.45 12.64
C LYS A 234 -7.00 27.54 12.93
N LYS A 235 -7.54 26.87 11.92
CA LYS A 235 -8.66 25.92 12.08
C LYS A 235 -8.31 24.75 13.02
N LYS A 236 -7.08 24.24 12.97
CA LYS A 236 -6.62 23.13 13.83
C LYS A 236 -6.44 23.51 15.30
N LYS A 237 -6.34 24.81 15.62
CA LYS A 237 -6.19 25.34 16.98
C LYS A 237 -7.50 25.81 17.61
N SER A 238 -8.55 26.00 16.82
CA SER A 238 -9.91 26.31 17.27
C SER A 238 -10.69 25.05 17.62
#